data_AF-A0A4Q3SQY7-F1
#
_entry.id   AF-A0A4Q3SQY7-F1
#
_cell.length_a   1.000
_cell.length_b   1.000
_cell.length_c   1.000
_cell.angle_alpha   90.00
_cell.angle_beta   90.00
_cell.angle_gamma   90.00
#
_symmetry.space_group_name_H-M   'P 1'
#
loop_
_entity.id
_entity.type
_entity.pdbx_description
1 polymer ?
#
loop_
_entity_poly.entity_id
_entity_poly.type
_entity_poly.pdbx_seq_one_letter_code
_entity_poly.pdbx_strand_id
1 'polypeptide(L)'
;MRILIPLLLLSVSGFAQQYPKGIEHVIVIGVDGLSPNGIRKANTPTLDKMIKGGSVKWNVRTVLPSSSSSNWASMIMGAGVEQHGITSNDWQKDDHSLPAIVRNEDDLFPTIFSVLHKQYPTAKIGTAFHWSDFGRLVESSAVTYKKHFSTEDSTTKAFTEYIESEKPLFAFLHLDHVDHAGHEYGHGTDHYFESVTKADSLIGEVLRSLKKSGLDKSTLVIVTADHGGIGYGHGGATLEEAEIAMILYGKDVKVNYEIPEQAATYDLAATIAFALRTTPPYVWIGRPLKSAFTGFAAPANLWAGKSILPKPVINPDRKLYEQAGGLFVNKPAEVSMDAVTTNAGIYYTIDGTEPSKSAAVYKAPFIVNGNTVVKAKTIDSKGNESPVNTAYFRVVDSNGRQGLTAAYYEGADWKYLPVFKELKPVSEWTSLEVNLAPARISAVRKGESSFGVVFNGFIQIDTEGEYKFFTSSDDGSKLYIDGKVVVDNDGDHGVIERSGSVNLSKGKHAIVIEYFNGGGGYWIDAFY
;
A
#
# COMPACT_ATOMS: atom_id res chain seq x y z
N MET A 1 7.79 40.17 69.92
CA MET A 1 8.13 38.82 69.42
C MET A 1 7.83 38.81 67.92
N ARG A 2 8.85 39.00 67.07
CA ARG A 2 8.70 38.95 65.60
C ARG A 2 8.86 37.50 65.16
N ILE A 3 7.79 36.89 64.68
CA ILE A 3 7.82 35.53 64.14
C ILE A 3 8.29 35.62 62.69
N LEU A 4 9.52 35.17 62.44
CA LEU A 4 10.07 34.91 61.11
C LEU A 4 9.48 33.59 60.60
N ILE A 5 8.63 33.66 59.58
CA ILE A 5 8.19 32.50 58.82
C ILE A 5 9.23 32.28 57.69
N PRO A 6 9.91 31.12 57.63
CA PRO A 6 10.86 30.86 56.55
C PRO A 6 10.07 30.57 55.26
N LEU A 7 10.34 31.37 54.23
CA LEU A 7 9.83 31.16 52.89
C LEU A 7 10.56 29.94 52.29
N LEU A 8 9.91 28.77 52.29
CA LEU A 8 10.41 27.60 51.58
C LEU A 8 10.30 27.88 50.07
N LEU A 9 11.44 28.18 49.44
CA LEU A 9 11.59 28.18 47.99
C LEU A 9 11.53 26.72 47.52
N LEU A 10 10.32 26.25 47.20
CA LEU A 10 10.13 25.04 46.38
C LEU A 10 10.67 25.34 44.99
N SER A 11 11.89 24.88 44.69
CA SER A 11 12.40 24.81 43.33
C SER A 11 11.53 23.83 42.55
N VAL A 12 10.56 24.35 41.81
CA VAL A 12 9.83 23.58 40.81
C VAL A 12 10.83 23.28 39.70
N SER A 13 11.48 22.12 39.77
CA SER A 13 12.24 21.56 38.66
C SER A 13 11.25 21.31 37.53
N GLY A 14 11.04 22.31 36.67
CA GLY A 14 10.26 22.13 35.46
C GLY A 14 10.85 20.96 34.68
N PHE A 15 10.04 19.95 34.38
CA PHE A 15 10.43 18.87 33.48
C PHE A 15 10.68 19.48 32.10
N ALA A 16 11.92 19.87 31.82
CA ALA A 16 12.32 20.32 30.51
C ALA A 16 12.12 19.17 29.51
N GLN A 17 11.42 19.43 28.41
CA GLN A 17 11.22 18.48 27.33
C GLN A 17 12.60 17.99 26.83
N GLN A 18 12.84 16.68 26.88
CA GLN A 18 14.07 16.08 26.39
C GLN A 18 13.97 15.78 24.90
N TYR A 19 15.10 15.92 24.19
CA TYR A 19 15.24 15.66 22.76
C TYR A 19 16.53 14.88 22.47
N PRO A 20 16.63 14.17 21.33
CA PRO A 20 17.90 13.66 20.83
C PRO A 20 18.91 14.79 20.72
N LYS A 21 20.14 14.58 21.23
CA LYS A 21 21.11 15.67 21.41
C LYS A 21 22.06 15.81 20.24
N GLY A 22 22.39 14.71 19.57
CA GLY A 22 23.41 14.64 18.54
C GLY A 22 22.89 14.72 17.10
N ILE A 23 21.57 14.78 16.90
CA ILE A 23 20.99 14.94 15.57
C ILE A 23 21.07 16.42 15.18
N GLU A 24 21.78 16.68 14.08
CA GLU A 24 21.95 18.00 13.45
C GLU A 24 21.34 18.05 12.06
N HIS A 25 21.16 16.89 11.41
CA HIS A 25 20.58 16.77 10.08
C HIS A 25 19.52 15.66 10.05
N VAL A 26 18.47 15.85 9.26
CA VAL A 26 17.50 14.79 8.96
C VAL A 26 17.40 14.61 7.45
N ILE A 27 17.60 13.38 7.00
CA ILE A 27 17.42 12.97 5.60
C ILE A 27 16.27 11.98 5.53
N VAL A 28 15.28 12.27 4.71
CA VAL A 28 14.18 11.35 4.42
C VAL A 28 14.31 10.84 3.00
N ILE A 29 14.14 9.54 2.82
CA ILE A 29 14.08 8.88 1.52
C ILE A 29 12.70 8.21 1.44
N GLY A 30 11.79 8.84 0.71
CA GLY A 30 10.49 8.30 0.35
C GLY A 30 10.60 7.48 -0.93
N VAL A 31 10.19 6.22 -0.87
CA VAL A 31 10.12 5.32 -2.02
C VAL A 31 8.66 4.97 -2.24
N ASP A 32 8.08 5.51 -3.31
CA ASP A 32 6.67 5.35 -3.70
C ASP A 32 6.32 3.87 -3.87
N GLY A 33 5.18 3.44 -3.34
CA GLY A 33 4.72 2.04 -3.44
C GLY A 33 5.60 0.98 -2.73
N LEU A 34 6.59 1.37 -1.90
CA LEU A 34 7.47 0.42 -1.19
C LEU A 34 6.75 -0.24 0.01
N SER A 35 6.21 -1.43 -0.25
CA SER A 35 5.51 -2.23 0.76
C SER A 35 6.47 -2.96 1.72
N PRO A 36 6.03 -3.31 2.95
CA PRO A 36 6.77 -4.19 3.85
C PRO A 36 7.08 -5.55 3.24
N ASN A 37 6.21 -6.03 2.34
CA ASN A 37 6.41 -7.26 1.57
C ASN A 37 7.60 -7.10 0.60
N GLY A 38 7.65 -5.98 -0.12
CA GLY A 38 8.77 -5.62 -1.00
C GLY A 38 10.11 -5.69 -0.28
N ILE A 39 10.21 -5.04 0.89
CA ILE A 39 11.44 -5.06 1.70
C ILE A 39 11.81 -6.48 2.13
N ARG A 40 10.83 -7.32 2.51
CA ARG A 40 11.12 -8.67 3.04
C ARG A 40 11.46 -9.71 1.96
N LYS A 41 10.99 -9.52 0.72
CA LYS A 41 11.15 -10.50 -0.38
C LYS A 41 12.21 -10.10 -1.40
N ALA A 42 12.46 -8.81 -1.59
CA ALA A 42 13.53 -8.34 -2.47
C ALA A 42 14.92 -8.50 -1.85
N ASN A 43 15.96 -8.36 -2.66
CA ASN A 43 17.35 -8.36 -2.18
C ASN A 43 17.75 -6.95 -1.74
N THR A 44 17.65 -6.65 -0.45
CA THR A 44 17.82 -5.28 0.08
C THR A 44 18.94 -5.16 1.14
N PRO A 45 20.22 -5.39 0.77
CA PRO A 45 21.31 -5.42 1.74
C PRO A 45 21.54 -4.09 2.47
N THR A 46 21.19 -2.94 1.87
CA THR A 46 21.30 -1.63 2.52
C THR A 46 20.21 -1.45 3.57
N LEU A 47 18.95 -1.73 3.23
CA LEU A 47 17.83 -1.68 4.15
C LEU A 47 17.99 -2.71 5.28
N ASP A 48 18.46 -3.93 4.99
CA ASP A 48 18.74 -4.95 6.00
C ASP A 48 19.76 -4.44 7.03
N LYS A 49 20.81 -3.77 6.55
CA LYS A 49 21.80 -3.12 7.41
C LYS A 49 21.17 -1.98 8.23
N MET A 50 20.31 -1.16 7.63
CA MET A 50 19.63 -0.07 8.33
C MET A 50 18.68 -0.60 9.42
N ILE A 51 17.91 -1.66 9.13
CA ILE A 51 17.00 -2.32 10.07
C ILE A 51 17.80 -2.91 11.24
N LYS A 52 18.85 -3.68 10.96
CA LYS A 52 19.70 -4.27 12.00
C LYS A 52 20.47 -3.22 12.81
N GLY A 53 20.89 -2.15 12.15
CA GLY A 53 21.67 -1.05 12.73
C GLY A 53 20.82 0.07 13.36
N GLY A 54 19.50 -0.02 13.26
CA GLY A 54 18.58 1.06 13.57
C GLY A 54 17.27 0.58 14.18
N SER A 55 16.24 1.40 14.03
CA SER A 55 14.89 1.12 14.52
C SER A 55 13.92 0.98 13.35
N VAL A 56 12.96 0.06 13.45
CA VAL A 56 11.97 -0.16 12.39
C VAL A 56 10.55 -0.21 12.94
N LYS A 57 9.63 0.41 12.24
CA LYS A 57 8.18 0.20 12.38
C LYS A 57 7.66 -0.45 11.11
N TRP A 58 7.21 -1.70 11.19
CA TRP A 58 6.77 -2.46 10.02
C TRP A 58 5.34 -2.16 9.55
N ASN A 59 4.50 -1.68 10.46
CA ASN A 59 3.07 -1.51 10.23
C ASN A 59 2.61 -0.07 10.49
N VAL A 60 3.24 0.89 9.80
CA VAL A 60 2.75 2.27 9.76
C VAL A 60 1.51 2.29 8.86
N ARG A 61 0.43 2.90 9.34
CA ARG A 61 -0.84 3.02 8.60
C ARG A 61 -0.82 4.23 7.69
N THR A 62 -1.31 4.06 6.46
CA THR A 62 -1.60 5.18 5.57
C THR A 62 -2.83 5.94 6.04
N VAL A 63 -3.03 7.15 5.54
CA VAL A 63 -4.37 7.75 5.48
C VAL A 63 -5.16 7.11 4.33
N LEU A 64 -6.48 7.32 4.33
CA LEU A 64 -7.35 6.90 3.23
C LEU A 64 -7.80 8.12 2.41
N PRO A 65 -7.84 8.03 1.06
CA PRO A 65 -7.41 6.88 0.26
C PRO A 65 -5.90 6.66 0.35
N SER A 66 -5.44 5.41 0.14
CA SER A 66 -4.00 5.09 0.11
C SER A 66 -3.36 5.52 -1.22
N SER A 67 -3.62 6.76 -1.64
CA SER A 67 -3.07 7.38 -2.84
C SER A 67 -1.86 8.24 -2.51
N SER A 68 -1.01 8.46 -3.51
CA SER A 68 0.31 9.08 -3.35
C SER A 68 0.21 10.51 -2.86
N SER A 69 -0.61 11.36 -3.49
CA SER A 69 -0.80 12.75 -3.06
C SER A 69 -1.34 12.86 -1.64
N SER A 70 -2.32 12.03 -1.28
CA SER A 70 -2.92 12.04 0.06
C SER A 70 -1.90 11.68 1.13
N ASN A 71 -1.09 10.64 0.87
CA ASN A 71 -0.13 10.14 1.85
C ASN A 71 1.16 10.96 1.88
N TRP A 72 1.74 11.34 0.74
CA TRP A 72 2.88 12.28 0.72
C TRP A 72 2.53 13.58 1.44
N ALA A 73 1.33 14.13 1.20
CA ALA A 73 0.84 15.30 1.94
C ALA A 73 0.76 15.01 3.43
N SER A 74 0.04 13.97 3.84
CA SER A 74 -0.10 13.62 5.27
C SER A 74 1.25 13.46 5.97
N MET A 75 2.21 12.81 5.31
CA MET A 75 3.57 12.58 5.83
C MET A 75 4.33 13.87 6.11
N ILE A 76 4.27 14.84 5.19
CA ILE A 76 4.99 16.10 5.34
C ILE A 76 4.17 17.14 6.11
N MET A 77 2.85 16.98 6.20
CA MET A 77 1.92 17.91 6.85
C MET A 77 1.53 17.49 8.27
N GLY A 78 1.92 16.30 8.73
CA GLY A 78 1.62 15.88 10.11
C GLY A 78 0.13 15.78 10.44
N ALA A 79 -0.72 15.63 9.42
CA ALA A 79 -2.18 15.69 9.52
C ALA A 79 -2.85 14.75 8.51
N GLY A 80 -4.13 14.42 8.72
CA GLY A 80 -4.91 13.60 7.78
C GLY A 80 -5.59 14.40 6.67
N VAL A 81 -6.17 13.70 5.69
CA VAL A 81 -6.84 14.30 4.51
C VAL A 81 -7.98 15.24 4.89
N GLU A 82 -8.65 14.96 6.00
CA GLU A 82 -9.73 15.77 6.56
C GLU A 82 -9.26 17.15 7.06
N GLN A 83 -7.96 17.32 7.30
CA GLN A 83 -7.37 18.57 7.76
C GLN A 83 -6.64 19.32 6.64
N HIS A 84 -5.84 18.61 5.83
CA HIS A 84 -5.04 19.23 4.78
C HIS A 84 -5.76 19.35 3.42
N GLY A 85 -6.86 18.61 3.21
CA GLY A 85 -7.73 18.77 2.04
C GLY A 85 -7.24 18.15 0.73
N ILE A 86 -6.17 17.33 0.77
CA ILE A 86 -5.58 16.69 -0.42
C ILE A 86 -6.08 15.25 -0.46
N THR A 87 -7.07 14.96 -1.30
CA THR A 87 -7.87 13.73 -1.25
C THR A 87 -7.59 12.76 -2.40
N SER A 88 -6.85 13.16 -3.44
CA SER A 88 -6.57 12.34 -4.60
C SER A 88 -5.27 12.77 -5.30
N ASN A 89 -4.80 11.93 -6.23
CA ASN A 89 -3.68 12.27 -7.11
C ASN A 89 -4.02 13.39 -8.10
N ASP A 90 -5.31 13.62 -8.38
CA ASP A 90 -5.77 14.71 -9.26
C ASP A 90 -5.80 16.08 -8.58
N TRP A 91 -5.65 16.14 -7.24
CA TRP A 91 -5.74 17.39 -6.49
C TRP A 91 -4.72 18.43 -7.01
N GLN A 92 -5.21 19.63 -7.31
CA GLN A 92 -4.38 20.77 -7.68
C GLN A 92 -4.53 21.90 -6.65
N LYS A 93 -3.59 22.86 -6.65
CA LYS A 93 -3.62 23.95 -5.66
C LYS A 93 -4.88 24.82 -5.71
N ASP A 94 -5.51 24.90 -6.88
CA ASP A 94 -6.76 25.60 -7.14
C ASP A 94 -8.01 24.73 -6.91
N ASP A 95 -7.84 23.46 -6.51
CA ASP A 95 -8.95 22.64 -6.06
C ASP A 95 -9.44 23.12 -4.69
N HIS A 96 -10.73 23.43 -4.61
CA HIS A 96 -11.40 23.94 -3.42
C HIS A 96 -12.55 23.03 -2.95
N SER A 97 -12.59 21.78 -3.43
CA SER A 97 -13.58 20.78 -3.04
C SER A 97 -13.55 20.47 -1.54
N LEU A 98 -12.35 20.35 -0.95
CA LEU A 98 -12.14 20.25 0.49
C LEU A 98 -11.02 21.22 0.93
N PRO A 99 -11.34 22.44 1.39
CA PRO A 99 -10.32 23.40 1.79
C PRO A 99 -9.61 22.94 3.07
N ALA A 100 -8.29 23.10 3.10
CA ALA A 100 -7.48 22.91 4.30
C ALA A 100 -7.97 23.78 5.47
N ILE A 101 -7.98 23.22 6.69
CA ILE A 101 -8.49 23.92 7.89
C ILE A 101 -7.61 25.09 8.33
N VAL A 102 -6.34 25.09 7.93
CA VAL A 102 -5.37 26.16 8.09
C VAL A 102 -4.51 26.20 6.83
N ARG A 103 -4.19 27.41 6.36
CA ARG A 103 -3.30 27.64 5.22
C ARG A 103 -2.19 28.61 5.61
N ASN A 104 -1.01 28.43 5.02
CA ASN A 104 0.13 29.31 5.17
C ASN A 104 0.22 30.32 4.01
N GLU A 105 1.34 31.04 3.93
CA GLU A 105 1.58 32.10 2.95
C GLU A 105 1.63 31.59 1.49
N ASP A 106 1.88 30.29 1.27
CA ASP A 106 1.87 29.62 -0.05
C ASP A 106 0.51 28.95 -0.35
N ASP A 107 -0.55 29.26 0.42
CA ASP A 107 -1.90 28.69 0.36
C ASP A 107 -1.95 27.16 0.62
N LEU A 108 -0.94 26.62 1.29
CA LEU A 108 -0.85 25.20 1.66
C LEU A 108 -1.07 24.98 3.15
N PHE A 109 -1.53 23.78 3.51
CA PHE A 109 -1.49 23.35 4.91
C PHE A 109 -0.01 23.25 5.37
N PRO A 110 0.36 23.70 6.59
CA PRO A 110 1.76 23.79 6.99
C PRO A 110 2.52 22.45 6.93
N THR A 111 3.52 22.36 6.05
CA THR A 111 4.42 21.20 5.99
C THR A 111 5.59 21.31 6.97
N ILE A 112 6.31 20.21 7.18
CA ILE A 112 7.59 20.19 7.91
C ILE A 112 8.62 21.11 7.27
N PHE A 113 8.58 21.32 5.95
CA PHE A 113 9.46 22.27 5.28
C PHE A 113 9.19 23.70 5.75
N SER A 114 7.93 24.15 5.72
CA SER A 114 7.59 25.52 6.17
C SER A 114 7.75 25.70 7.68
N VAL A 115 7.44 24.68 8.48
CA VAL A 115 7.64 24.69 9.93
C VAL A 115 9.11 24.80 10.31
N LEU A 116 10.00 24.09 9.61
CA LEU A 116 11.45 24.22 9.78
C LEU A 116 11.97 25.56 9.28
N HIS A 117 11.55 26.01 8.09
CA HIS A 117 11.97 27.29 7.54
C HIS A 117 11.65 28.45 8.49
N LYS A 118 10.45 28.45 9.10
CA LYS A 118 10.02 29.47 10.06
C LYS A 118 10.89 29.52 11.33
N GLN A 119 11.42 28.38 11.77
CA GLN A 119 12.23 28.28 13.00
C GLN A 119 13.75 28.34 12.74
N TYR A 120 14.17 28.02 11.52
CA TYR A 120 15.57 28.02 11.07
C TYR A 120 15.68 28.71 9.70
N PRO A 121 15.44 30.03 9.61
CA PRO A 121 15.30 30.75 8.34
C PRO A 121 16.56 30.76 7.47
N THR A 122 17.74 30.53 8.06
CA THR A 122 19.02 30.44 7.33
C THR A 122 19.42 29.01 6.99
N ALA A 123 18.67 28.01 7.44
CA ALA A 123 19.00 26.61 7.20
C ALA A 123 18.76 26.22 5.75
N LYS A 124 19.62 25.31 5.26
CA LYS A 124 19.44 24.69 3.97
C LYS A 124 18.41 23.57 4.10
N ILE A 125 17.31 23.74 3.40
CA ILE A 125 16.16 22.82 3.37
C ILE A 125 15.84 22.53 1.91
N GLY A 126 15.59 21.28 1.54
CA GLY A 126 15.27 20.99 0.15
C GLY A 126 14.76 19.60 -0.18
N THR A 127 14.38 19.42 -1.45
CA THR A 127 13.91 18.14 -1.97
C THR A 127 14.32 17.93 -3.43
N ALA A 128 14.68 16.68 -3.74
CA ALA A 128 14.74 16.16 -5.11
C ALA A 128 13.65 15.10 -5.26
N PHE A 129 12.90 15.14 -6.35
CA PHE A 129 11.74 14.26 -6.52
C PHE A 129 11.64 13.72 -7.95
N HIS A 130 11.25 12.45 -8.04
CA HIS A 130 11.07 11.73 -9.28
C HIS A 130 9.66 11.95 -9.86
N TRP A 131 8.61 11.84 -9.03
CA TRP A 131 7.25 12.13 -9.48
C TRP A 131 6.95 13.63 -9.47
N SER A 132 6.64 14.23 -10.62
CA SER A 132 6.49 15.69 -10.78
C SER A 132 5.51 16.32 -9.80
N ASP A 133 4.45 15.60 -9.45
CA ASP A 133 3.35 16.08 -8.62
C ASP A 133 3.70 16.15 -7.13
N PHE A 134 4.74 15.45 -6.68
CA PHE A 134 5.27 15.67 -5.33
C PHE A 134 5.68 17.14 -5.14
N GLY A 135 6.15 17.79 -6.21
CA GLY A 135 6.57 19.18 -6.21
C GLY A 135 5.44 20.16 -5.82
N ARG A 136 4.17 19.90 -6.15
CA ARG A 136 3.08 20.84 -5.78
C ARG A 136 2.71 20.80 -4.29
N LEU A 137 3.11 19.74 -3.57
CA LEU A 137 2.85 19.57 -2.14
C LEU A 137 3.80 20.38 -1.24
N VAL A 138 4.92 20.85 -1.79
CA VAL A 138 5.97 21.56 -1.03
C VAL A 138 5.92 23.07 -1.31
N GLU A 139 5.89 23.88 -0.26
CA GLU A 139 6.02 25.34 -0.30
C GLU A 139 7.33 25.75 -0.96
N SER A 140 7.26 26.51 -2.05
CA SER A 140 8.46 26.96 -2.76
C SER A 140 9.20 28.02 -1.94
N SER A 141 8.49 28.78 -1.10
CA SER A 141 9.10 29.78 -0.20
C SER A 141 9.84 29.14 0.98
N ALA A 142 9.54 27.89 1.33
CA ALA A 142 10.14 27.21 2.48
C ALA A 142 11.44 26.46 2.18
N VAL A 143 11.81 26.31 0.91
CA VAL A 143 12.91 25.46 0.48
C VAL A 143 13.95 26.22 -0.32
N THR A 144 15.22 25.89 -0.07
CA THR A 144 16.38 26.40 -0.80
C THR A 144 16.72 25.57 -2.04
N TYR A 145 16.17 24.36 -2.13
CA TYR A 145 16.38 23.44 -3.25
C TYR A 145 15.11 22.63 -3.50
N LYS A 146 14.61 22.65 -4.73
CA LYS A 146 13.40 21.92 -5.15
C LYS A 146 13.56 21.58 -6.63
N LYS A 147 13.87 20.32 -6.94
CA LYS A 147 14.19 19.90 -8.31
C LYS A 147 13.53 18.57 -8.66
N HIS A 148 12.89 18.57 -9.82
CA HIS A 148 12.32 17.39 -10.46
C HIS A 148 13.33 16.77 -11.42
N PHE A 149 13.37 15.43 -11.47
CA PHE A 149 14.09 14.70 -12.50
C PHE A 149 13.28 13.49 -12.96
N SER A 150 13.50 13.05 -14.20
CA SER A 150 12.66 12.04 -14.85
C SER A 150 13.07 10.59 -14.57
N THR A 151 14.11 10.36 -13.76
CA THR A 151 14.53 9.01 -13.38
C THR A 151 15.00 8.97 -11.93
N GLU A 152 14.90 7.82 -11.31
CA GLU A 152 15.40 7.54 -9.96
C GLU A 152 16.90 7.76 -9.82
N ASP A 153 17.68 7.43 -10.86
CA ASP A 153 19.14 7.64 -10.90
C ASP A 153 19.49 9.13 -10.94
N SER A 154 18.86 9.90 -11.84
CA SER A 154 19.14 11.33 -11.97
C SER A 154 18.65 12.12 -10.74
N THR A 155 17.52 11.71 -10.15
CA THR A 155 17.00 12.26 -8.89
C THR A 155 17.98 12.01 -7.75
N THR A 156 18.44 10.76 -7.57
CA THR A 156 19.38 10.38 -6.51
C THR A 156 20.73 11.08 -6.66
N LYS A 157 21.25 11.17 -7.90
CA LYS A 157 22.49 11.89 -8.19
C LYS A 157 22.38 13.36 -7.81
N ALA A 158 21.32 14.04 -8.21
CA ALA A 158 21.12 15.45 -7.88
C ALA A 158 20.94 15.67 -6.36
N PHE A 159 20.28 14.74 -5.68
CA PHE A 159 20.10 14.77 -4.24
C PHE A 159 21.42 14.61 -3.47
N THR A 160 22.27 13.68 -3.88
CA THR A 160 23.59 13.48 -3.28
C THR A 160 24.52 14.68 -3.54
N GLU A 161 24.47 15.27 -4.73
CA GLU A 161 25.18 16.54 -5.02
C GLU A 161 24.71 17.69 -4.12
N TYR A 162 23.40 17.78 -3.84
CA TYR A 162 22.85 18.77 -2.91
C TYR A 162 23.32 18.55 -1.46
N ILE A 163 23.31 17.29 -0.98
CA ILE A 163 23.85 16.95 0.34
C ILE A 163 25.32 17.36 0.46
N GLU A 164 26.14 17.05 -0.54
CA GLU A 164 27.58 17.31 -0.55
C GLU A 164 27.93 18.79 -0.57
N SER A 165 27.19 19.58 -1.35
CA SER A 165 27.44 21.02 -1.52
C SER A 165 26.85 21.88 -0.40
N GLU A 166 25.62 21.59 0.04
CA GLU A 166 24.84 22.50 0.89
C GLU A 166 24.70 22.02 2.34
N LYS A 167 24.98 20.74 2.64
CA LYS A 167 24.88 20.16 3.99
C LYS A 167 23.55 20.52 4.70
N PRO A 168 22.40 20.13 4.12
CA PRO A 168 21.09 20.60 4.54
C PRO A 168 20.72 20.18 5.97
N LEU A 169 20.04 21.07 6.71
CA LEU A 169 19.37 20.73 7.97
C LEU A 169 18.33 19.63 7.74
N PHE A 170 17.57 19.76 6.64
CA PHE A 170 16.56 18.80 6.24
C PHE A 170 16.56 18.61 4.73
N ALA A 171 16.58 17.35 4.27
CA ALA A 171 16.36 17.06 2.86
C ALA A 171 15.50 15.82 2.65
N PHE A 172 14.65 15.87 1.62
CA PHE A 172 13.74 14.79 1.24
C PHE A 172 14.02 14.32 -0.19
N LEU A 173 14.33 13.04 -0.36
CA LEU A 173 14.41 12.36 -1.65
C LEU A 173 13.11 11.61 -1.89
N HIS A 174 12.42 11.87 -3.00
CA HIS A 174 11.28 11.08 -3.48
C HIS A 174 11.69 10.25 -4.69
N LEU A 175 11.39 8.95 -4.67
CA LEU A 175 11.64 7.99 -5.74
C LEU A 175 10.34 7.27 -6.14
N ASP A 176 9.98 7.33 -7.43
CA ASP A 176 8.71 6.84 -7.98
C ASP A 176 8.77 5.41 -8.58
N HIS A 177 9.95 4.93 -8.92
CA HIS A 177 10.14 3.79 -9.82
C HIS A 177 9.64 2.44 -9.27
N VAL A 178 9.46 2.33 -7.94
CA VAL A 178 8.92 1.12 -7.31
C VAL A 178 7.40 1.05 -7.50
N ASP A 179 6.70 2.16 -7.37
CA ASP A 179 5.28 2.25 -7.65
C ASP A 179 5.00 2.07 -9.14
N HIS A 180 5.78 2.73 -10.01
CA HIS A 180 5.70 2.53 -11.45
C HIS A 180 5.81 1.04 -11.83
N ALA A 181 6.79 0.32 -11.26
CA ALA A 181 6.92 -1.12 -11.49
C ALA A 181 5.71 -1.92 -10.97
N GLY A 182 5.09 -1.46 -9.87
CA GLY A 182 3.83 -1.99 -9.35
C GLY A 182 2.65 -1.81 -10.32
N HIS A 183 2.52 -0.64 -10.93
CA HIS A 183 1.52 -0.35 -11.95
C HIS A 183 1.77 -1.11 -13.27
N GLU A 184 3.01 -1.19 -13.73
CA GLU A 184 3.36 -1.78 -15.02
C GLU A 184 3.37 -3.32 -14.99
N TYR A 185 3.97 -3.90 -13.95
CA TYR A 185 4.20 -5.35 -13.86
C TYR A 185 3.41 -6.04 -12.75
N GLY A 186 2.87 -5.27 -11.81
CA GLY A 186 2.10 -5.75 -10.68
C GLY A 186 2.90 -5.74 -9.37
N HIS A 187 2.30 -5.24 -8.30
CA HIS A 187 2.86 -5.26 -6.95
C HIS A 187 3.12 -6.70 -6.47
N GLY A 188 4.29 -6.93 -5.88
CA GLY A 188 4.70 -8.24 -5.36
C GLY A 188 5.15 -9.25 -6.40
N THR A 189 5.35 -8.83 -7.66
CA THR A 189 5.98 -9.65 -8.72
C THR A 189 7.50 -9.54 -8.71
N ASP A 190 8.19 -10.38 -9.48
CA ASP A 190 9.65 -10.37 -9.58
C ASP A 190 10.18 -9.01 -10.08
N HIS A 191 9.54 -8.41 -11.09
CA HIS A 191 9.90 -7.07 -11.58
C HIS A 191 9.70 -5.97 -10.53
N TYR A 192 8.64 -6.06 -9.72
CA TYR A 192 8.48 -5.18 -8.57
C TYR A 192 9.64 -5.35 -7.56
N PHE A 193 10.04 -6.59 -7.24
CA PHE A 193 11.16 -6.84 -6.33
C PHE A 193 12.53 -6.41 -6.90
N GLU A 194 12.72 -6.49 -8.22
CA GLU A 194 13.89 -5.91 -8.91
C GLU A 194 13.92 -4.38 -8.74
N SER A 195 12.78 -3.70 -8.88
CA SER A 195 12.68 -2.25 -8.65
C SER A 195 12.95 -1.86 -7.19
N VAL A 196 12.49 -2.67 -6.23
CA VAL A 196 12.85 -2.50 -4.80
C VAL A 196 14.35 -2.69 -4.57
N THR A 197 14.98 -3.67 -5.22
CA THR A 197 16.44 -3.90 -5.17
C THR A 197 17.20 -2.70 -5.74
N LYS A 198 16.69 -2.08 -6.81
CA LYS A 198 17.23 -0.82 -7.35
C LYS A 198 17.11 0.32 -6.33
N ALA A 199 15.95 0.49 -5.68
CA ALA A 199 15.79 1.51 -4.63
C ALA A 199 16.79 1.33 -3.47
N ASP A 200 17.02 0.09 -3.02
CA ASP A 200 18.03 -0.23 -2.00
C ASP A 200 19.43 0.28 -2.38
N SER A 201 19.83 0.06 -3.64
CA SER A 201 21.14 0.50 -4.15
C SER A 201 21.30 2.02 -4.11
N LEU A 202 20.24 2.77 -4.44
CA LEU A 202 20.20 4.23 -4.43
C LEU A 202 20.21 4.79 -3.01
N ILE A 203 19.49 4.15 -2.08
CA ILE A 203 19.60 4.45 -0.64
C ILE A 203 21.06 4.28 -0.19
N GLY A 204 21.73 3.24 -0.67
CA GLY A 204 23.16 3.02 -0.44
C GLY A 204 24.04 4.17 -0.94
N GLU A 205 23.70 4.80 -2.06
CA GLU A 205 24.40 6.00 -2.58
C GLU A 205 24.24 7.19 -1.64
N VAL A 206 23.02 7.44 -1.15
CA VAL A 206 22.76 8.51 -0.18
C VAL A 206 23.57 8.31 1.09
N LEU A 207 23.62 7.09 1.63
CA LEU A 207 24.44 6.79 2.82
C LEU A 207 25.95 6.99 2.56
N ARG A 208 26.44 6.66 1.36
CA ARG A 208 27.84 6.90 0.97
C ARG A 208 28.14 8.41 0.87
N SER A 209 27.23 9.18 0.30
CA SER A 209 27.33 10.64 0.18
C SER A 209 27.38 11.31 1.55
N LEU A 210 26.53 10.91 2.50
CA LEU A 210 26.58 11.39 3.88
C LEU A 210 27.94 11.15 4.55
N LYS A 211 28.51 9.95 4.38
CA LYS A 211 29.84 9.62 4.91
C LYS A 211 30.94 10.45 4.24
N LYS A 212 30.88 10.63 2.92
CA LYS A 212 31.83 11.46 2.15
C LYS A 212 31.83 12.91 2.63
N SER A 213 30.65 13.43 3.00
CA SER A 213 30.46 14.79 3.52
C SER A 213 30.75 14.95 5.01
N GLY A 214 31.06 13.86 5.72
CA GLY A 214 31.28 13.84 7.18
C GLY A 214 30.00 14.06 8.00
N LEU A 215 28.83 13.84 7.41
CA LEU A 215 27.51 14.04 8.05
C LEU A 215 26.96 12.75 8.69
N ASP A 216 27.52 11.58 8.35
CA ASP A 216 27.04 10.27 8.81
C ASP A 216 26.93 10.11 10.33
N LYS A 217 27.71 10.88 11.10
CA LYS A 217 27.72 10.84 12.57
C LYS A 217 26.77 11.83 13.26
N SER A 218 26.14 12.74 12.51
CA SER A 218 25.18 13.72 13.04
C SER A 218 23.82 13.69 12.32
N THR A 219 23.65 12.78 11.36
CA THR A 219 22.42 12.63 10.58
C THR A 219 21.51 11.51 11.11
N LEU A 220 20.21 11.80 11.17
CA LEU A 220 19.14 10.81 11.16
C LEU A 220 18.71 10.55 9.72
N VAL A 221 18.70 9.30 9.30
CA VAL A 221 18.15 8.86 8.01
C VAL A 221 16.86 8.10 8.26
N ILE A 222 15.79 8.49 7.57
CA ILE A 222 14.49 7.80 7.60
C ILE A 222 14.19 7.31 6.19
N VAL A 223 13.95 6.00 6.03
CA VAL A 223 13.41 5.42 4.79
C VAL A 223 11.98 5.00 5.05
N THR A 224 11.07 5.37 4.14
CA THR A 224 9.66 5.03 4.25
C THR A 224 8.98 5.13 2.87
N ALA A 225 7.67 4.91 2.83
CA ALA A 225 6.83 4.97 1.66
C ALA A 225 5.57 5.79 1.98
N ASP A 226 4.74 6.04 1.00
CA ASP A 226 3.42 6.65 1.13
C ASP A 226 2.30 5.60 1.16
N HIS A 227 2.43 4.54 0.38
CA HIS A 227 1.54 3.37 0.36
C HIS A 227 2.28 2.08 -0.05
N GLY A 228 1.57 0.96 0.06
CA GLY A 228 1.90 -0.29 -0.63
C GLY A 228 1.09 -0.43 -1.91
N GLY A 229 0.73 -1.66 -2.29
CA GLY A 229 -0.10 -1.86 -3.48
C GLY A 229 -0.55 -3.30 -3.67
N ILE A 230 -1.53 -3.49 -4.54
CA ILE A 230 -2.22 -4.76 -4.76
C ILE A 230 -2.56 -4.89 -6.25
N GLY A 231 -2.22 -6.04 -6.85
CA GLY A 231 -2.38 -6.18 -8.31
C GLY A 231 -1.61 -5.10 -9.06
N TYR A 232 -2.28 -4.29 -9.87
CA TYR A 232 -1.71 -3.20 -10.67
C TYR A 232 -2.01 -1.80 -10.11
N GLY A 233 -2.48 -1.69 -8.86
CA GLY A 233 -2.92 -0.42 -8.34
C GLY A 233 -2.91 -0.30 -6.83
N HIS A 234 -3.37 0.86 -6.39
CA HIS A 234 -3.48 1.25 -5.00
C HIS A 234 -4.56 2.32 -4.85
N GLY A 235 -4.92 2.66 -3.60
CA GLY A 235 -5.91 3.70 -3.25
C GLY A 235 -7.02 3.20 -2.34
N GLY A 236 -7.13 1.88 -2.19
CA GLY A 236 -8.07 1.19 -1.32
C GLY A 236 -7.68 1.17 0.15
N ALA A 237 -8.29 0.24 0.89
CA ALA A 237 -8.11 0.08 2.34
C ALA A 237 -7.58 -1.30 2.71
N THR A 238 -7.07 -2.07 1.74
CA THR A 238 -6.46 -3.37 2.04
C THR A 238 -5.17 -3.18 2.82
N LEU A 239 -4.73 -4.20 3.57
CA LEU A 239 -3.47 -4.11 4.32
C LEU A 239 -2.26 -4.02 3.38
N GLU A 240 -2.34 -4.62 2.20
CA GLU A 240 -1.32 -4.57 1.16
C GLU A 240 -1.09 -3.14 0.66
N GLU A 241 -2.14 -2.32 0.60
CA GLU A 241 -2.06 -0.91 0.19
C GLU A 241 -1.81 0.03 1.37
N ALA A 242 -2.45 -0.22 2.51
CA ALA A 242 -2.52 0.70 3.65
C ALA A 242 -1.47 0.43 4.76
N GLU A 243 -0.47 -0.40 4.49
CA GLU A 243 0.62 -0.70 5.43
C GLU A 243 1.99 -0.48 4.78
N ILE A 244 2.80 0.36 5.42
CA ILE A 244 4.17 0.67 5.00
C ILE A 244 5.15 0.48 6.16
N ALA A 245 6.45 0.46 5.83
CA ALA A 245 7.50 0.49 6.83
C ALA A 245 8.06 1.92 7.02
N MET A 246 8.54 2.20 8.23
CA MET A 246 9.39 3.35 8.52
C MET A 246 10.66 2.86 9.23
N ILE A 247 11.80 3.03 8.57
CA ILE A 247 13.11 2.59 9.04
C ILE A 247 13.91 3.84 9.42
N LEU A 248 14.31 3.92 10.68
CA LEU A 248 15.15 4.99 11.21
C LEU A 248 16.56 4.46 11.44
N TYR A 249 17.57 5.20 10.99
CA TYR A 249 18.97 4.79 11.09
C TYR A 249 19.88 6.02 11.30
N GLY A 250 21.01 5.82 11.97
CA GLY A 250 22.01 6.86 12.18
C GLY A 250 22.01 7.41 13.61
N LYS A 251 22.27 8.70 13.75
CA LYS A 251 22.61 9.29 15.05
C LYS A 251 21.45 9.24 16.05
N ASP A 252 21.77 8.83 17.27
CA ASP A 252 20.85 8.71 18.41
C ASP A 252 19.70 7.71 18.22
N VAL A 253 19.67 6.92 17.13
CA VAL A 253 18.68 5.86 16.93
C VAL A 253 19.08 4.60 17.70
N LYS A 254 18.11 3.88 18.27
CA LYS A 254 18.37 2.57 18.90
C LYS A 254 18.74 1.55 17.83
N VAL A 255 19.64 0.63 18.18
CA VAL A 255 20.10 -0.44 17.30
C VAL A 255 19.22 -1.68 17.47
N ASN A 256 18.83 -2.29 16.35
CA ASN A 256 18.05 -3.52 16.29
C ASN A 256 16.76 -3.45 17.13
N TYR A 257 15.99 -2.37 16.96
CA TYR A 257 14.81 -2.09 17.77
C TYR A 257 13.54 -2.03 16.92
N GLU A 258 12.56 -2.87 17.23
CA GLU A 258 11.23 -2.78 16.62
C GLU A 258 10.33 -1.87 17.45
N ILE A 259 9.73 -0.89 16.80
CA ILE A 259 8.91 0.17 17.40
C ILE A 259 7.52 -0.39 17.72
N PRO A 260 7.15 -0.54 19.02
CA PRO A 260 5.91 -1.22 19.40
C PRO A 260 4.66 -0.33 19.30
N GLU A 261 4.80 0.99 19.28
CA GLU A 261 3.67 1.93 19.28
C GLU A 261 2.91 1.92 17.95
N GLN A 262 1.63 2.22 17.95
CA GLN A 262 0.88 2.46 16.71
C GLN A 262 1.42 3.72 16.02
N ALA A 263 1.51 3.67 14.70
CA ALA A 263 2.04 4.74 13.88
C ALA A 263 1.19 4.92 12.62
N ALA A 264 1.06 6.15 12.15
CA ALA A 264 0.48 6.51 10.87
C ALA A 264 1.46 7.36 10.04
N THR A 265 1.20 7.52 8.74
CA THR A 265 2.04 8.30 7.82
C THR A 265 2.30 9.72 8.33
N TYR A 266 1.28 10.38 8.89
CA TYR A 266 1.40 11.71 9.49
C TYR A 266 2.30 11.80 10.73
N ASP A 267 2.77 10.68 11.31
CA ASP A 267 3.73 10.70 12.41
C ASP A 267 5.15 11.04 11.95
N LEU A 268 5.42 11.01 10.63
CA LEU A 268 6.73 11.37 10.06
C LEU A 268 7.11 12.82 10.37
N ALA A 269 6.29 13.80 9.97
CA ALA A 269 6.56 15.22 10.21
C ALA A 269 6.79 15.52 11.71
N ALA A 270 5.98 14.93 12.58
CA ALA A 270 6.14 15.05 14.02
C ALA A 270 7.46 14.44 14.51
N THR A 271 7.86 13.29 13.98
CA THR A 271 9.13 12.62 14.30
C THR A 271 10.35 13.46 13.86
N ILE A 272 10.29 14.07 12.67
CA ILE A 272 11.33 14.99 12.18
C ILE A 272 11.42 16.22 13.08
N ALA A 273 10.28 16.86 13.39
CA ALA A 273 10.24 18.02 14.27
C ALA A 273 10.82 17.70 15.66
N PHE A 274 10.51 16.52 16.21
CA PHE A 274 11.10 16.06 17.46
C PHE A 274 12.62 15.86 17.37
N ALA A 275 13.11 15.21 16.31
CA ALA A 275 14.55 14.98 16.11
C ALA A 275 15.34 16.30 15.99
N LEU A 276 14.74 17.31 15.35
CA LEU A 276 15.35 18.63 15.13
C LEU A 276 15.00 19.67 16.21
N ARG A 277 14.35 19.28 17.32
CA ARG A 277 13.98 20.20 18.43
C ARG A 277 13.08 21.36 17.97
N THR A 278 12.26 21.09 16.96
CA THR A 278 11.34 22.03 16.32
C THR A 278 9.98 21.94 17.00
N THR A 279 9.35 23.09 17.24
CA THR A 279 7.97 23.14 17.76
C THR A 279 6.99 22.89 16.62
N PRO A 280 6.18 21.81 16.64
CA PRO A 280 5.17 21.60 15.62
C PRO A 280 4.01 22.60 15.78
N PRO A 281 3.34 23.00 14.69
CA PRO A 281 2.13 23.79 14.78
C PRO A 281 1.01 22.98 15.45
N TYR A 282 0.11 23.65 16.17
CA TYR A 282 -0.98 23.00 16.90
C TYR A 282 -1.93 22.20 16.01
N VAL A 283 -2.01 22.56 14.73
CA VAL A 283 -2.90 21.90 13.75
C VAL A 283 -2.45 20.48 13.37
N TRP A 284 -1.20 20.13 13.65
CA TRP A 284 -0.70 18.76 13.44
C TRP A 284 -1.24 17.81 14.50
N ILE A 285 -1.63 16.61 14.06
CA ILE A 285 -2.07 15.52 14.93
C ILE A 285 -1.02 14.42 15.07
N GLY A 286 0.05 14.47 14.26
CA GLY A 286 1.14 13.51 14.29
C GLY A 286 1.85 13.44 15.64
N ARG A 287 2.20 12.21 16.04
CA ARG A 287 2.88 11.89 17.29
C ARG A 287 4.28 11.36 16.97
N PRO A 288 5.35 11.99 17.49
CA PRO A 288 6.69 11.54 17.18
C PRO A 288 6.96 10.12 17.71
N LEU A 289 7.64 9.30 16.92
CA LEU A 289 8.10 7.96 17.29
C LEU A 289 9.31 8.04 18.23
N LYS A 290 9.11 8.62 19.43
CA LYS A 290 10.20 8.90 20.39
C LYS A 290 10.98 7.64 20.78
N SER A 291 10.30 6.50 20.87
CA SER A 291 10.90 5.23 21.28
C SER A 291 11.99 4.72 20.35
N ALA A 292 12.05 5.21 19.10
CA ALA A 292 13.12 4.93 18.16
C ALA A 292 14.48 5.49 18.62
N PHE A 293 14.49 6.50 19.51
CA PHE A 293 15.71 7.19 19.91
C PHE A 293 16.27 6.66 21.24
N THR A 294 17.59 6.62 21.34
CA THR A 294 18.34 6.24 22.55
C THR A 294 18.01 7.22 23.67
N GLY A 295 17.71 6.69 24.87
CA GLY A 295 17.30 7.47 26.02
C GLY A 295 15.81 7.76 26.10
N PHE A 296 15.01 7.35 25.11
CA PHE A 296 13.56 7.51 25.10
C PHE A 296 12.87 6.16 25.23
N ALA A 297 11.99 6.04 26.22
CA ALA A 297 11.15 4.87 26.39
C ALA A 297 9.95 4.90 25.42
N ALA A 298 9.39 3.73 25.15
CA ALA A 298 8.05 3.64 24.61
C ALA A 298 7.06 4.37 25.55
N PRO A 299 6.07 5.12 25.03
CA PRO A 299 4.99 5.63 25.86
C PRO A 299 4.29 4.44 26.54
N ALA A 300 3.77 4.70 27.75
CA ALA A 300 2.97 3.70 28.44
C ALA A 300 1.76 3.33 27.56
N ASN A 301 1.81 2.13 26.97
CA ASN A 301 0.78 1.70 26.04
C ASN A 301 -0.38 1.07 26.82
N LEU A 302 -1.20 1.93 27.42
CA LEU A 302 -2.39 1.51 28.21
C LEU A 302 -3.40 0.71 27.37
N TRP A 303 -3.32 0.84 26.04
CA TRP A 303 -4.12 0.09 25.06
C TRP A 303 -3.24 -0.51 23.97
N ALA A 304 -2.27 -1.35 24.37
CA ALA A 304 -1.44 -2.10 23.42
C ALA A 304 -2.26 -3.00 22.48
N GLY A 305 -3.51 -3.31 22.87
CA GLY A 305 -4.37 -4.24 22.15
C GLY A 305 -3.82 -5.66 22.21
N LYS A 306 -4.42 -6.55 21.42
CA LYS A 306 -3.79 -7.84 21.09
C LYS A 306 -2.77 -7.58 19.99
N SER A 307 -1.64 -8.28 20.03
CA SER A 307 -0.75 -8.31 18.88
C SER A 307 -1.52 -8.92 17.71
N ILE A 308 -1.48 -8.30 16.54
CA ILE A 308 -2.06 -8.88 15.33
C ILE A 308 -0.97 -9.75 14.71
N LEU A 309 -1.21 -11.06 14.68
CA LEU A 309 -0.26 -11.98 14.06
C LEU A 309 -0.33 -11.84 12.54
N PRO A 310 0.77 -12.14 11.81
CA PRO A 310 0.71 -12.22 10.36
C PRO A 310 -0.26 -13.32 9.90
N LYS A 311 -1.00 -13.06 8.82
CA LYS A 311 -1.90 -14.05 8.19
C LYS A 311 -1.09 -15.24 7.67
N PRO A 312 -1.58 -16.49 7.80
CA PRO A 312 -0.93 -17.62 7.15
C PRO A 312 -1.05 -17.47 5.63
N VAL A 313 -0.07 -17.97 4.88
CA VAL A 313 -0.18 -18.07 3.42
C VAL A 313 -0.89 -19.39 3.11
N ILE A 314 -1.91 -19.36 2.25
CA ILE A 314 -2.56 -20.57 1.73
C ILE A 314 -2.12 -20.69 0.27
N ASN A 315 -1.53 -21.82 -0.09
CA ASN A 315 -0.99 -22.05 -1.43
C ASN A 315 -1.97 -22.82 -2.33
N PRO A 316 -2.03 -22.53 -3.64
CA PRO A 316 -1.30 -21.45 -4.32
C PRO A 316 -1.64 -20.04 -3.80
N ASP A 317 -0.63 -19.23 -3.52
CA ASP A 317 -0.82 -17.88 -3.00
C ASP A 317 -1.49 -16.99 -4.06
N ARG A 318 -2.08 -15.89 -3.59
CA ARG A 318 -2.63 -14.87 -4.48
C ARG A 318 -1.59 -14.40 -5.50
N LYS A 319 -2.04 -14.16 -6.73
CA LYS A 319 -1.21 -13.55 -7.77
C LYS A 319 -1.95 -12.33 -8.31
N LEU A 320 -1.36 -11.15 -8.19
CA LEU A 320 -2.02 -9.89 -8.54
C LEU A 320 -3.35 -9.75 -7.77
N TYR A 321 -4.46 -9.60 -8.49
CA TYR A 321 -5.82 -9.55 -7.96
C TYR A 321 -6.47 -10.94 -7.82
N GLU A 322 -5.86 -12.02 -8.35
CA GLU A 322 -6.38 -13.38 -8.18
C GLU A 322 -6.43 -13.74 -6.69
N GLN A 323 -7.57 -14.29 -6.27
CA GLN A 323 -7.69 -14.85 -4.93
C GLN A 323 -6.82 -16.12 -4.80
N ALA A 324 -6.27 -16.35 -3.60
CA ALA A 324 -5.50 -17.56 -3.30
C ALA A 324 -6.30 -18.84 -3.61
N GLY A 325 -5.60 -19.94 -3.92
CA GLY A 325 -6.18 -21.20 -4.39
C GLY A 325 -6.06 -21.36 -5.91
N GLY A 326 -7.18 -21.30 -6.62
CA GLY A 326 -7.22 -21.31 -8.09
C GLY A 326 -8.11 -22.39 -8.70
N LEU A 327 -8.00 -22.55 -10.02
CA LEU A 327 -8.75 -23.51 -10.83
C LEU A 327 -7.93 -24.78 -11.12
N PHE A 328 -8.52 -25.94 -10.82
CA PHE A 328 -7.92 -27.27 -10.98
C PHE A 328 -8.81 -28.12 -11.89
N VAL A 329 -8.35 -28.34 -13.12
CA VAL A 329 -9.12 -29.05 -14.16
C VAL A 329 -8.65 -30.50 -14.27
N ASN A 330 -9.60 -31.44 -14.19
CA ASN A 330 -9.37 -32.89 -14.28
C ASN A 330 -8.32 -33.43 -13.30
N LYS A 331 -8.12 -32.72 -12.19
CA LYS A 331 -7.20 -33.12 -11.12
C LYS A 331 -7.69 -32.56 -9.78
N PRO A 332 -7.43 -33.26 -8.66
CA PRO A 332 -7.70 -32.69 -7.36
C PRO A 332 -6.74 -31.53 -7.05
N ALA A 333 -7.06 -30.74 -6.04
CA ALA A 333 -6.22 -29.64 -5.58
C ALA A 333 -5.51 -29.99 -4.28
N GLU A 334 -4.21 -29.70 -4.21
CA GLU A 334 -3.46 -29.75 -2.96
C GLU A 334 -3.54 -28.40 -2.25
N VAL A 335 -3.88 -28.43 -0.97
CA VAL A 335 -3.86 -27.29 -0.07
C VAL A 335 -2.64 -27.41 0.82
N SER A 336 -1.75 -26.42 0.75
CA SER A 336 -0.65 -26.27 1.70
C SER A 336 -0.66 -24.87 2.31
N MET A 337 -0.09 -24.73 3.49
CA MET A 337 -0.04 -23.46 4.21
C MET A 337 1.33 -23.21 4.83
N ASP A 338 1.81 -21.98 4.71
CA ASP A 338 3.08 -21.56 5.30
C ASP A 338 2.84 -20.77 6.59
N ALA A 339 3.52 -21.21 7.65
CA ALA A 339 3.51 -20.50 8.92
C ALA A 339 4.41 -19.27 8.83
N VAL A 340 3.82 -18.09 9.08
CA VAL A 340 4.58 -16.83 9.07
C VAL A 340 5.29 -16.59 10.41
N THR A 341 4.92 -17.32 11.47
CA THR A 341 5.61 -17.27 12.77
C THR A 341 5.79 -18.67 13.36
N THR A 342 6.94 -18.92 13.99
CA THR A 342 7.32 -20.24 14.51
C THR A 342 6.59 -20.65 15.80
N ASN A 343 5.92 -19.70 16.47
CA ASN A 343 5.29 -19.89 17.78
C ASN A 343 3.75 -19.79 17.74
N ALA A 344 3.13 -19.95 16.57
CA ALA A 344 1.68 -19.93 16.41
C ALA A 344 1.19 -21.16 15.62
N GLY A 345 -0.01 -21.65 15.97
CA GLY A 345 -0.68 -22.70 15.20
C GLY A 345 -1.55 -22.10 14.10
N ILE A 346 -1.63 -22.77 12.95
CA ILE A 346 -2.55 -22.42 11.86
C ILE A 346 -3.84 -23.21 12.05
N TYR A 347 -4.96 -22.50 12.20
CA TYR A 347 -6.30 -23.06 12.38
C TYR A 347 -7.10 -22.81 11.11
N TYR A 348 -7.77 -23.84 10.60
CA TYR A 348 -8.45 -23.75 9.31
C TYR A 348 -9.80 -24.47 9.26
N THR A 349 -10.61 -24.06 8.29
CA THR A 349 -11.87 -24.65 7.89
C THR A 349 -11.86 -24.86 6.37
N ILE A 350 -12.71 -25.78 5.88
CA ILE A 350 -12.83 -26.11 4.45
C ILE A 350 -14.24 -25.88 3.90
N ASP A 351 -15.15 -25.39 4.75
CA ASP A 351 -16.56 -25.13 4.45
C ASP A 351 -16.86 -23.62 4.34
N GLY A 352 -15.81 -22.77 4.34
CA GLY A 352 -15.94 -21.32 4.31
C GLY A 352 -16.35 -20.66 5.63
N THR A 353 -16.52 -21.40 6.72
CA THR A 353 -16.79 -20.82 8.06
C THR A 353 -15.52 -20.19 8.64
N GLU A 354 -15.64 -19.23 9.55
CA GLU A 354 -14.44 -18.64 10.17
C GLU A 354 -13.73 -19.62 11.11
N PRO A 355 -12.41 -19.82 10.98
CA PRO A 355 -11.67 -20.67 11.89
C PRO A 355 -11.62 -20.07 13.30
N SER A 356 -11.68 -20.94 14.31
CA SER A 356 -11.52 -20.60 15.73
C SER A 356 -10.48 -21.53 16.38
N LYS A 357 -10.22 -21.36 17.68
CA LYS A 357 -9.35 -22.29 18.43
C LYS A 357 -9.87 -23.73 18.47
N SER A 358 -11.14 -23.97 18.15
CA SER A 358 -11.72 -25.32 18.04
C SER A 358 -11.66 -25.89 16.62
N ALA A 359 -11.21 -25.12 15.63
CA ALA A 359 -11.06 -25.58 14.26
C ALA A 359 -9.87 -26.54 14.10
N ALA A 360 -9.77 -27.18 12.93
CA ALA A 360 -8.67 -28.09 12.65
C ALA A 360 -7.33 -27.35 12.64
N VAL A 361 -6.30 -27.95 13.23
CA VAL A 361 -4.93 -27.42 13.19
C VAL A 361 -4.22 -28.00 11.98
N TYR A 362 -3.66 -27.15 11.13
CA TYR A 362 -2.86 -27.57 9.98
C TYR A 362 -1.56 -28.23 10.44
N LYS A 363 -1.30 -29.45 9.95
CA LYS A 363 -0.12 -30.26 10.31
C LYS A 363 0.71 -30.66 9.09
N ALA A 364 0.07 -30.83 7.95
CA ALA A 364 0.67 -31.21 6.68
C ALA A 364 -0.30 -30.85 5.54
N PRO A 365 0.19 -30.74 4.29
CA PRO A 365 -0.66 -30.56 3.12
C PRO A 365 -1.77 -31.61 3.03
N PHE A 366 -2.91 -31.25 2.44
CA PHE A 366 -4.06 -32.14 2.24
C PHE A 366 -4.71 -31.92 0.88
N ILE A 367 -5.50 -32.89 0.43
CA ILE A 367 -6.13 -32.87 -0.90
C ILE A 367 -7.62 -32.56 -0.80
N VAL A 368 -8.12 -31.70 -1.69
CA VAL A 368 -9.54 -31.45 -1.91
C VAL A 368 -9.95 -31.88 -3.32
N ASN A 369 -11.09 -32.58 -3.42
CA ASN A 369 -11.56 -33.19 -4.67
C ASN A 369 -12.73 -32.42 -5.32
N GLY A 370 -13.19 -31.35 -4.68
CA GLY A 370 -14.32 -30.54 -5.13
C GLY A 370 -14.11 -29.07 -4.76
N ASN A 371 -15.04 -28.23 -5.20
CA ASN A 371 -15.02 -26.80 -4.86
C ASN A 371 -14.99 -26.63 -3.34
N THR A 372 -13.97 -25.93 -2.85
CA THR A 372 -13.69 -25.80 -1.42
C THR A 372 -13.27 -24.36 -1.11
N VAL A 373 -13.88 -23.76 -0.09
CA VAL A 373 -13.44 -22.47 0.46
C VAL A 373 -12.63 -22.77 1.72
N VAL A 374 -11.33 -22.55 1.63
CA VAL A 374 -10.41 -22.74 2.76
C VAL A 374 -10.22 -21.40 3.45
N LYS A 375 -10.54 -21.33 4.74
CA LYS A 375 -10.22 -20.17 5.57
C LYS A 375 -9.21 -20.58 6.63
N ALA A 376 -8.18 -19.76 6.83
CA ALA A 376 -7.14 -20.04 7.81
C ALA A 376 -6.72 -18.78 8.58
N LYS A 377 -6.37 -18.94 9.85
CA LYS A 377 -5.74 -17.88 10.66
C LYS A 377 -4.68 -18.46 11.59
N THR A 378 -3.71 -17.65 11.97
CA THR A 378 -2.73 -18.02 13.00
C THR A 378 -3.27 -17.64 14.38
N ILE A 379 -3.02 -18.49 15.38
CA ILE A 379 -3.33 -18.22 16.78
C ILE A 379 -2.15 -18.67 17.64
N ASP A 380 -1.61 -17.77 18.46
CA ASP A 380 -0.52 -18.08 19.40
C ASP A 380 -1.03 -18.58 20.75
N SER A 381 -0.10 -19.01 21.61
CA SER A 381 -0.40 -19.50 22.96
C SER A 381 -1.01 -18.45 23.89
N LYS A 382 -0.87 -17.15 23.56
CA LYS A 382 -1.45 -16.02 24.30
C LYS A 382 -2.85 -15.63 23.78
N GLY A 383 -3.31 -16.25 22.69
CA GLY A 383 -4.59 -15.92 22.06
C GLY A 383 -4.58 -14.63 21.24
N ASN A 384 -3.40 -14.20 20.79
CA ASN A 384 -3.28 -13.27 19.68
C ASN A 384 -3.65 -14.00 18.38
N GLU A 385 -4.29 -13.28 17.45
CA GLU A 385 -4.82 -13.85 16.22
C GLU A 385 -4.38 -13.03 15.02
N SER A 386 -4.25 -13.67 13.86
CA SER A 386 -4.15 -12.95 12.58
C SER A 386 -5.53 -12.62 12.03
N PRO A 387 -5.61 -11.71 11.04
CA PRO A 387 -6.74 -11.69 10.12
C PRO A 387 -6.89 -13.06 9.44
N VAL A 388 -8.10 -13.35 8.97
CA VAL A 388 -8.40 -14.59 8.23
C VAL A 388 -7.86 -14.44 6.81
N ASN A 389 -7.07 -15.42 6.36
CA ASN A 389 -6.78 -15.62 4.95
C ASN A 389 -7.82 -16.57 4.35
N THR A 390 -8.32 -16.26 3.15
CA THR A 390 -9.33 -17.06 2.44
C THR A 390 -8.77 -17.47 1.08
N ALA A 391 -8.92 -18.75 0.74
CA ALA A 391 -8.55 -19.31 -0.55
C ALA A 391 -9.70 -20.10 -1.16
N TYR A 392 -9.85 -20.00 -2.47
CA TYR A 392 -10.92 -20.60 -3.25
C TYR A 392 -10.34 -21.66 -4.19
N PHE A 393 -10.56 -22.92 -3.86
CA PHE A 393 -10.15 -24.05 -4.69
C PHE A 393 -11.33 -24.49 -5.55
N ARG A 394 -11.23 -24.26 -6.86
CA ARG A 394 -12.26 -24.62 -7.84
C ARG A 394 -11.80 -25.88 -8.56
N VAL A 395 -12.45 -27.01 -8.32
CA VAL A 395 -12.09 -28.31 -8.93
C VAL A 395 -13.16 -28.68 -9.98
N VAL A 396 -12.73 -28.77 -11.23
CA VAL A 396 -13.64 -29.00 -12.37
C VAL A 396 -13.26 -30.28 -13.09
N ASP A 397 -14.20 -31.21 -13.19
CA ASP A 397 -14.15 -32.29 -14.18
C ASP A 397 -14.72 -31.76 -15.50
N SER A 398 -13.85 -31.56 -16.49
CA SER A 398 -14.21 -31.01 -17.79
C SER A 398 -14.74 -32.08 -18.76
N ASN A 399 -14.82 -33.35 -18.36
CA ASN A 399 -15.36 -34.41 -19.21
C ASN A 399 -16.85 -34.17 -19.48
N GLY A 400 -17.16 -33.57 -20.63
CA GLY A 400 -18.53 -33.30 -21.09
C GLY A 400 -19.14 -31.97 -20.61
N ARG A 401 -18.42 -31.15 -19.84
CA ARG A 401 -18.86 -29.80 -19.46
C ARG A 401 -18.31 -28.76 -20.44
N GLN A 402 -19.20 -27.95 -21.01
CA GLN A 402 -18.83 -26.78 -21.80
C GLN A 402 -18.75 -25.57 -20.86
N GLY A 403 -17.64 -24.84 -20.90
CA GLY A 403 -17.46 -23.58 -20.17
C GLY A 403 -18.21 -22.42 -20.83
N LEU A 404 -17.80 -21.20 -20.49
CA LEU A 404 -18.25 -19.98 -21.15
C LEU A 404 -17.55 -19.84 -22.51
N THR A 405 -18.26 -19.34 -23.52
CA THR A 405 -17.60 -18.78 -24.71
C THR A 405 -17.08 -17.41 -24.37
N ALA A 406 -15.80 -17.15 -24.61
CA ALA A 406 -15.18 -15.85 -24.49
C ALA A 406 -14.85 -15.33 -25.88
N ALA A 407 -15.38 -14.16 -26.25
CA ALA A 407 -15.16 -13.50 -27.52
C ALA A 407 -14.37 -12.21 -27.31
N TYR A 408 -13.22 -12.06 -27.99
CA TYR A 408 -12.32 -10.91 -27.87
C TYR A 408 -12.55 -9.91 -29.01
N TYR A 409 -12.53 -8.63 -28.66
CA TYR A 409 -12.78 -7.50 -29.56
C TYR A 409 -11.67 -6.47 -29.41
N GLU A 410 -11.33 -5.80 -30.51
CA GLU A 410 -10.44 -4.63 -30.51
C GLU A 410 -11.25 -3.36 -30.75
N GLY A 411 -10.79 -2.26 -30.17
CA GLY A 411 -11.39 -0.93 -30.27
C GLY A 411 -10.34 0.16 -30.25
N ALA A 412 -10.79 1.40 -30.13
CA ALA A 412 -9.93 2.55 -29.91
C ALA A 412 -10.63 3.53 -28.98
N ASP A 413 -9.88 4.07 -28.02
CA ASP A 413 -10.30 5.15 -27.12
C ASP A 413 -11.63 4.87 -26.39
N TRP A 414 -11.87 3.62 -26.00
CA TRP A 414 -13.06 3.28 -25.23
C TRP A 414 -12.94 3.81 -23.80
N LYS A 415 -13.99 4.51 -23.36
CA LYS A 415 -14.18 5.01 -21.99
C LYS A 415 -15.38 4.39 -21.28
N TYR A 416 -16.19 3.65 -22.05
CA TYR A 416 -17.37 2.91 -21.62
C TYR A 416 -17.49 1.68 -22.51
N LEU A 417 -18.27 0.69 -22.07
CA LEU A 417 -18.53 -0.51 -22.85
C LEU A 417 -19.06 -0.14 -24.25
N PRO A 418 -18.43 -0.65 -25.31
CA PRO A 418 -18.96 -0.48 -26.66
C PRO A 418 -20.22 -1.34 -26.85
N VAL A 419 -20.94 -1.07 -27.93
CA VAL A 419 -22.05 -1.93 -28.35
C VAL A 419 -21.48 -3.17 -29.05
N PHE A 420 -21.09 -4.21 -28.29
CA PHE A 420 -20.38 -5.39 -28.81
C PHE A 420 -21.09 -6.11 -29.97
N LYS A 421 -22.43 -6.10 -29.99
CA LYS A 421 -23.23 -6.66 -31.09
C LYS A 421 -23.00 -5.98 -32.46
N GLU A 422 -22.46 -4.76 -32.47
CA GLU A 422 -22.10 -4.02 -33.69
C GLU A 422 -20.64 -4.26 -34.10
N LEU A 423 -19.86 -4.93 -33.25
CA LEU A 423 -18.47 -5.28 -33.50
C LEU A 423 -18.33 -6.73 -33.97
N LYS A 424 -17.21 -7.03 -34.61
CA LYS A 424 -16.85 -8.40 -34.99
C LYS A 424 -15.78 -8.92 -34.04
N PRO A 425 -15.94 -10.13 -33.48
CA PRO A 425 -14.91 -10.71 -32.64
C PRO A 425 -13.67 -11.03 -33.47
N VAL A 426 -12.49 -10.74 -32.92
CA VAL A 426 -11.18 -11.05 -33.50
C VAL A 426 -10.78 -12.49 -33.17
N SER A 427 -11.17 -12.99 -31.99
CA SER A 427 -10.89 -14.34 -31.54
C SER A 427 -11.96 -14.84 -30.58
N GLU A 428 -12.15 -16.16 -30.50
CA GLU A 428 -13.07 -16.81 -29.58
C GLU A 428 -12.41 -18.05 -28.96
N TRP A 429 -12.69 -18.31 -27.68
CA TRP A 429 -12.25 -19.53 -26.98
C TRP A 429 -13.27 -19.97 -25.93
N THR A 430 -13.12 -21.21 -25.43
CA THR A 430 -13.84 -21.68 -24.25
C THR A 430 -13.06 -21.35 -22.99
N SER A 431 -13.70 -20.68 -22.03
CA SER A 431 -13.17 -20.40 -20.70
C SER A 431 -13.95 -21.15 -19.63
N LEU A 432 -13.27 -21.66 -18.60
CA LEU A 432 -13.93 -22.37 -17.49
C LEU A 432 -14.29 -21.43 -16.32
N GLU A 433 -13.74 -20.22 -16.34
CA GLU A 433 -14.04 -19.16 -15.37
C GLU A 433 -14.01 -17.80 -16.09
N VAL A 434 -14.52 -16.77 -15.42
CA VAL A 434 -14.48 -15.39 -15.92
C VAL A 434 -13.14 -14.82 -15.50
N ASN A 435 -12.14 -14.94 -16.38
CA ASN A 435 -10.83 -14.33 -16.20
C ASN A 435 -10.17 -14.01 -17.54
N LEU A 436 -9.20 -13.11 -17.51
CA LEU A 436 -8.35 -12.82 -18.65
C LEU A 436 -7.03 -13.58 -18.49
N ALA A 437 -6.84 -14.62 -19.28
CA ALA A 437 -5.55 -15.32 -19.32
C ALA A 437 -4.51 -14.41 -20.03
N PRO A 438 -3.47 -13.89 -19.36
CA PRO A 438 -2.57 -12.90 -19.97
C PRO A 438 -1.88 -13.41 -21.23
N ALA A 439 -1.49 -14.69 -21.26
CA ALA A 439 -0.91 -15.33 -22.43
C ALA A 439 -1.87 -15.45 -23.62
N ARG A 440 -3.19 -15.50 -23.39
CA ARG A 440 -4.20 -15.46 -24.45
C ARG A 440 -4.33 -14.04 -24.97
N ILE A 441 -4.47 -13.07 -24.07
CA ILE A 441 -4.64 -11.66 -24.42
C ILE A 441 -3.42 -11.14 -25.19
N SER A 442 -2.20 -11.39 -24.71
CA SER A 442 -0.97 -10.96 -25.39
C SER A 442 -0.78 -11.58 -26.78
N ALA A 443 -1.32 -12.79 -27.01
CA ALA A 443 -1.24 -13.45 -28.31
C ALA A 443 -2.22 -12.86 -29.36
N VAL A 444 -3.29 -12.19 -28.93
CA VAL A 444 -4.33 -11.66 -29.81
C VAL A 444 -4.36 -10.13 -29.88
N ARG A 445 -3.91 -9.44 -28.82
CA ARG A 445 -3.90 -7.98 -28.72
C ARG A 445 -2.83 -7.38 -29.63
N LYS A 446 -3.22 -6.40 -30.46
CA LYS A 446 -2.30 -5.65 -31.32
C LYS A 446 -2.08 -4.22 -30.83
N GLY A 447 -0.94 -4.00 -30.18
CA GLY A 447 -0.55 -2.66 -29.68
C GLY A 447 -1.33 -2.24 -28.44
N GLU A 448 -1.40 -0.93 -28.22
CA GLU A 448 -2.00 -0.33 -27.00
C GLU A 448 -3.46 0.06 -27.18
N SER A 449 -4.14 -0.44 -28.22
CA SER A 449 -5.57 -0.22 -28.42
C SER A 449 -6.40 -0.73 -27.23
N SER A 450 -7.55 -0.10 -27.03
CA SER A 450 -8.59 -0.61 -26.15
C SER A 450 -9.06 -1.97 -26.66
N PHE A 451 -9.43 -2.85 -25.75
CA PHE A 451 -9.97 -4.16 -26.10
C PHE A 451 -11.16 -4.52 -25.21
N GLY A 452 -11.90 -5.55 -25.59
CA GLY A 452 -12.98 -6.05 -24.78
C GLY A 452 -13.15 -7.56 -24.90
N VAL A 453 -13.78 -8.16 -23.89
CA VAL A 453 -14.10 -9.59 -23.87
C VAL A 453 -15.54 -9.76 -23.43
N VAL A 454 -16.29 -10.53 -24.20
CA VAL A 454 -17.65 -10.95 -23.84
C VAL A 454 -17.64 -12.42 -23.47
N PHE A 455 -17.96 -12.72 -22.22
CA PHE A 455 -18.19 -14.08 -21.74
C PHE A 455 -19.68 -14.40 -21.84
N ASN A 456 -20.02 -15.52 -22.46
CA ASN A 456 -21.41 -15.94 -22.69
C ASN A 456 -21.59 -17.43 -22.38
N GLY A 457 -22.66 -17.76 -21.65
CA GLY A 457 -23.00 -19.15 -21.36
C GLY A 457 -24.16 -19.29 -20.38
N PHE A 458 -24.08 -20.29 -19.52
CA PHE A 458 -25.11 -20.57 -18.52
C PHE A 458 -24.49 -20.78 -17.14
N ILE A 459 -25.18 -20.27 -16.14
CA ILE A 459 -24.95 -20.61 -14.73
C ILE A 459 -26.01 -21.60 -14.27
N GLN A 460 -25.59 -22.62 -13.51
CA GLN A 460 -26.47 -23.61 -12.91
C GLN A 460 -26.79 -23.20 -11.46
N ILE A 461 -28.08 -23.04 -11.16
CA ILE A 461 -28.59 -22.70 -9.84
C ILE A 461 -29.23 -23.93 -9.22
N ASP A 462 -28.62 -24.45 -8.16
CA ASP A 462 -29.07 -25.69 -7.51
C ASP A 462 -30.11 -25.46 -6.41
N THR A 463 -30.08 -24.27 -5.80
CA THR A 463 -31.01 -23.82 -4.76
C THR A 463 -31.66 -22.53 -5.22
N GLU A 464 -32.99 -22.46 -5.24
CA GLU A 464 -33.65 -21.21 -5.57
C GLU A 464 -33.46 -20.16 -4.47
N GLY A 465 -33.40 -18.88 -4.84
CA GLY A 465 -33.24 -17.80 -3.87
C GLY A 465 -32.72 -16.50 -4.47
N GLU A 466 -32.41 -15.56 -3.59
CA GLU A 466 -31.71 -14.33 -3.95
C GLU A 466 -30.20 -14.60 -4.05
N TYR A 467 -29.62 -14.26 -5.19
CA TYR A 467 -28.20 -14.37 -5.47
C TYR A 467 -27.62 -12.96 -5.66
N LYS A 468 -26.47 -12.69 -5.03
CA LYS A 468 -25.77 -11.43 -5.17
C LYS A 468 -24.52 -11.63 -6.01
N PHE A 469 -24.53 -11.09 -7.22
CA PHE A 469 -23.41 -11.15 -8.15
C PHE A 469 -22.48 -9.96 -7.94
N PHE A 470 -21.21 -10.18 -8.25
CA PHE A 470 -20.14 -9.20 -8.17
C PHE A 470 -19.31 -9.25 -9.45
N THR A 471 -18.84 -8.07 -9.89
CA THR A 471 -17.74 -7.96 -10.83
C THR A 471 -16.64 -7.11 -10.19
N SER A 472 -15.39 -7.50 -10.40
CA SER A 472 -14.22 -6.69 -10.06
C SER A 472 -13.45 -6.45 -11.34
N SER A 473 -13.47 -5.24 -11.88
CA SER A 473 -12.86 -4.92 -13.18
C SER A 473 -11.98 -3.69 -13.17
N ASP A 474 -10.87 -3.78 -13.91
CA ASP A 474 -10.10 -2.63 -14.39
C ASP A 474 -10.83 -2.10 -15.62
N ASP A 475 -11.23 -0.84 -15.61
CA ASP A 475 -12.25 -0.27 -16.49
C ASP A 475 -13.59 -1.04 -16.44
N GLY A 476 -14.40 -0.90 -17.50
CA GLY A 476 -15.82 -1.17 -17.43
C GLY A 476 -16.20 -2.64 -17.58
N SER A 477 -17.17 -3.07 -16.77
CA SER A 477 -17.88 -4.33 -16.98
C SER A 477 -19.37 -4.27 -16.68
N LYS A 478 -20.15 -5.14 -17.34
CA LYS A 478 -21.57 -5.38 -17.04
C LYS A 478 -21.85 -6.88 -17.00
N LEU A 479 -22.55 -7.32 -15.96
CA LEU A 479 -23.02 -8.70 -15.81
C LEU A 479 -24.53 -8.75 -15.99
N TYR A 480 -24.97 -9.65 -16.86
CA TYR A 480 -26.37 -9.87 -17.19
C TYR A 480 -26.78 -11.29 -16.81
N ILE A 481 -27.98 -11.43 -16.22
CA ILE A 481 -28.66 -12.71 -16.02
C ILE A 481 -30.00 -12.67 -16.74
N ASP A 482 -30.25 -13.66 -17.60
CA ASP A 482 -31.44 -13.74 -18.47
C ASP A 482 -31.75 -12.43 -19.23
N GLY A 483 -30.68 -11.76 -19.69
CA GLY A 483 -30.75 -10.51 -20.45
C GLY A 483 -30.96 -9.25 -19.61
N LYS A 484 -31.04 -9.34 -18.28
CA LYS A 484 -31.16 -8.19 -17.37
C LYS A 484 -29.81 -7.85 -16.77
N VAL A 485 -29.45 -6.56 -16.77
CA VAL A 485 -28.26 -6.07 -16.05
C VAL A 485 -28.46 -6.34 -14.55
N VAL A 486 -27.54 -7.10 -13.97
CA VAL A 486 -27.49 -7.37 -12.53
C VAL A 486 -26.36 -6.57 -11.89
N VAL A 487 -25.20 -6.48 -12.54
CA VAL A 487 -24.07 -5.66 -12.09
C VAL A 487 -23.70 -4.66 -13.17
N ASP A 488 -23.59 -3.39 -12.80
CA ASP A 488 -23.09 -2.31 -13.64
C ASP A 488 -21.82 -1.74 -12.99
N ASN A 489 -20.69 -2.00 -13.62
CA ASN A 489 -19.37 -1.51 -13.27
C ASN A 489 -18.73 -0.83 -14.49
N ASP A 490 -19.51 -0.12 -15.30
CA ASP A 490 -19.05 0.51 -16.54
C ASP A 490 -18.31 1.84 -16.26
N GLY A 491 -17.36 2.20 -17.13
CA GLY A 491 -16.53 3.40 -17.04
C GLY A 491 -15.02 3.13 -17.04
N ASP A 492 -14.24 4.19 -17.16
CA ASP A 492 -12.77 4.19 -17.04
C ASP A 492 -12.39 4.38 -15.57
N HIS A 493 -11.76 3.37 -14.98
CA HIS A 493 -11.37 3.34 -13.57
C HIS A 493 -10.38 2.21 -13.30
N GLY A 494 -9.59 2.32 -12.24
CA GLY A 494 -8.80 1.19 -11.74
C GLY A 494 -9.68 0.00 -11.28
N VAL A 495 -9.06 -1.09 -10.82
CA VAL A 495 -9.82 -2.26 -10.34
C VAL A 495 -10.73 -1.91 -9.16
N ILE A 496 -12.05 -1.93 -9.40
CA ILE A 496 -13.07 -1.74 -8.36
C ILE A 496 -14.12 -2.86 -8.42
N GLU A 497 -14.68 -3.19 -7.26
CA GLU A 497 -15.79 -4.12 -7.13
C GLU A 497 -17.14 -3.39 -7.19
N ARG A 498 -18.08 -3.96 -7.94
CA ARG A 498 -19.51 -3.62 -7.90
C ARG A 498 -20.33 -4.89 -7.75
N SER A 499 -21.56 -4.71 -7.28
CA SER A 499 -22.46 -5.83 -7.03
C SER A 499 -23.91 -5.49 -7.29
N GLY A 500 -24.73 -6.52 -7.49
CA GLY A 500 -26.17 -6.42 -7.57
C GLY A 500 -26.82 -7.77 -7.32
N SER A 501 -28.13 -7.78 -7.06
CA SER A 501 -28.85 -8.97 -6.63
C SER A 501 -30.00 -9.32 -7.56
N VAL A 502 -30.28 -10.61 -7.71
CA VAL A 502 -31.37 -11.13 -8.53
C VAL A 502 -31.93 -12.41 -7.90
N ASN A 503 -33.25 -12.57 -7.94
CA ASN A 503 -33.88 -13.83 -7.55
C ASN A 503 -33.83 -14.83 -8.70
N LEU A 504 -33.28 -16.01 -8.44
CA LEU A 504 -33.14 -17.09 -9.43
C LEU A 504 -33.90 -18.33 -8.99
N SER A 505 -34.60 -18.92 -9.94
CA SER A 505 -35.20 -20.25 -9.79
C SER A 505 -34.12 -21.33 -9.86
N LYS A 506 -34.40 -22.51 -9.33
CA LYS A 506 -33.56 -23.68 -9.58
C LYS A 506 -33.51 -24.00 -11.08
N GLY A 507 -32.32 -24.11 -11.66
CA GLY A 507 -32.13 -24.42 -13.08
C GLY A 507 -30.98 -23.67 -13.74
N LYS A 508 -30.91 -23.76 -15.07
CA LYS A 508 -29.93 -23.01 -15.87
C LYS A 508 -30.47 -21.62 -16.19
N HIS A 509 -29.66 -20.61 -15.93
CA HIS A 509 -29.90 -19.22 -16.28
C HIS A 509 -28.84 -18.74 -17.26
N ALA A 510 -29.22 -17.93 -18.25
CA ALA A 510 -28.26 -17.36 -19.18
C ALA A 510 -27.41 -16.31 -18.46
N ILE A 511 -26.09 -16.36 -18.63
CA ILE A 511 -25.15 -15.39 -18.07
C ILE A 511 -24.30 -14.78 -19.20
N VAL A 512 -24.24 -13.44 -19.21
CA VAL A 512 -23.37 -12.68 -20.11
C VAL A 512 -22.57 -11.70 -19.27
N ILE A 513 -21.27 -11.60 -19.51
CA ILE A 513 -20.41 -10.59 -18.90
C ILE A 513 -19.68 -9.88 -20.02
N GLU A 514 -19.93 -8.58 -20.13
CA GLU A 514 -19.25 -7.69 -21.06
C GLU A 514 -18.17 -6.95 -20.29
N TYR A 515 -16.96 -6.87 -20.86
CA TYR A 515 -15.81 -6.20 -20.28
C TYR A 515 -15.08 -5.38 -21.34
N PHE A 516 -14.59 -4.20 -20.99
CA PHE A 516 -13.61 -3.47 -21.81
C PHE A 516 -12.42 -3.02 -20.96
N ASN A 517 -11.28 -2.81 -21.62
CA ASN A 517 -10.10 -2.13 -21.09
C ASN A 517 -9.72 -0.97 -22.02
N GLY A 518 -9.60 0.23 -21.46
CA GLY A 518 -9.25 1.46 -22.14
C GLY A 518 -7.75 1.60 -22.40
N GLY A 519 -6.89 1.03 -21.53
CA GLY A 519 -5.43 1.06 -21.61
C GLY A 519 -4.77 0.56 -20.32
N GLY A 520 -3.44 0.49 -20.28
CA GLY A 520 -2.70 0.10 -19.06
C GLY A 520 -2.84 -1.38 -18.66
N GLY A 521 -2.92 -1.62 -17.35
CA GLY A 521 -3.25 -2.92 -16.76
C GLY A 521 -4.66 -3.39 -17.16
N TYR A 522 -5.00 -4.64 -16.87
CA TYR A 522 -6.35 -5.14 -17.12
C TYR A 522 -6.73 -6.22 -16.10
N TRP A 523 -8.00 -6.22 -15.69
CA TRP A 523 -8.54 -7.21 -14.77
C TRP A 523 -10.04 -7.41 -14.95
N ILE A 524 -10.51 -8.65 -14.85
CA ILE A 524 -11.93 -8.95 -14.63
C ILE A 524 -12.05 -10.28 -13.88
N ASP A 525 -12.81 -10.24 -12.79
CA ASP A 525 -13.36 -11.41 -12.10
C ASP A 525 -14.88 -11.25 -11.95
N ALA A 526 -15.59 -12.37 -11.89
CA ALA A 526 -16.99 -12.41 -11.49
C ALA A 526 -17.29 -13.57 -10.54
N PHE A 527 -18.09 -13.29 -9.51
CA PHE A 527 -18.48 -14.24 -8.47
C PHE A 527 -19.89 -13.94 -7.95
N TYR A 528 -20.49 -14.87 -7.19
CA TYR A 528 -21.88 -14.80 -6.72
C TYR A 528 -22.10 -15.50 -5.38
#